data_AF-A0A8T4A853-F1
#
_entry.id   AF-A0A8T4A853-F1
#
_cell.length_a   1.000
_cell.length_b   1.000
_cell.length_c   1.000
_cell.angle_alpha   90.00
_cell.angle_beta   90.00
_cell.angle_gamma   90.00
#
_symmetry.space_group_name_H-M   'P 1'
#
loop_
_entity.id
_entity.type
_entity.pdbx_description
1 polymer ?
#
loop_
_entity_poly.entity_id
_entity_poly.type
_entity_poly.pdbx_seq_one_letter_code
_entity_poly.pdbx_strand_id
1 'polypeptide(L)'
;DTTVDTLCHGADLGVPGISKVHSDIQVGELVAVVTLKEELVSIGEAVMISKDMQKKPKGIAVKAGKVFMDPGTYPKMSRAKSAVEKKEDNEKLVIN
;
A
#
# COMPACT_ATOMS: atom_id res chain seq x y z
N ASP A 1 -6.74 5.46 -7.47
CA ASP A 1 -5.75 6.24 -6.70
C ASP A 1 -6.31 7.23 -5.67
N THR A 2 -7.51 7.01 -5.11
CA THR A 2 -7.91 7.80 -3.93
C THR A 2 -7.02 7.45 -2.74
N THR A 3 -6.63 6.18 -2.60
CA THR A 3 -5.75 5.68 -1.54
C THR A 3 -4.39 6.36 -1.58
N VAL A 4 -3.76 6.40 -2.76
CA VAL A 4 -2.43 7.01 -2.97
C VAL A 4 -2.40 8.46 -2.50
N ASP A 5 -3.40 9.27 -2.90
CA ASP A 5 -3.49 10.67 -2.48
C ASP A 5 -3.60 10.81 -0.96
N THR A 6 -4.46 10.01 -0.30
CA THR A 6 -4.53 10.00 1.18
C THR A 6 -3.20 9.62 1.85
N LEU A 7 -2.47 8.65 1.28
CA LEU A 7 -1.18 8.22 1.82
C LEU A 7 -0.09 9.28 1.64
N CYS A 8 -0.13 10.06 0.55
CA CYS A 8 0.77 11.20 0.36
C CYS A 8 0.58 12.28 1.46
N HIS A 9 -0.60 12.33 2.09
CA HIS A 9 -0.87 13.21 3.23
C HIS A 9 -0.52 12.57 4.58
N GLY A 10 0.07 11.37 4.59
CA GLY A 10 0.48 10.65 5.81
C GLY A 10 -0.66 9.91 6.50
N ALA A 11 -1.74 9.57 5.80
CA ALA A 11 -2.79 8.71 6.37
C ALA A 11 -2.30 7.27 6.57
N ASP A 12 -2.84 6.59 7.58
CA ASP A 12 -2.62 5.15 7.76
C ASP A 12 -3.25 4.33 6.62
N LEU A 13 -2.62 3.22 6.26
CA LEU A 13 -3.14 2.32 5.22
C LEU A 13 -4.12 1.33 5.83
N GLY A 14 -5.39 1.46 5.44
CA GLY A 14 -6.42 0.47 5.74
C GLY A 14 -6.36 -0.75 4.82
N VAL A 15 -6.82 -1.90 5.31
CA VAL A 15 -6.92 -3.16 4.53
C VAL A 15 -7.64 -2.98 3.18
N PRO A 16 -8.74 -2.21 3.06
CA PRO A 16 -9.42 -2.03 1.77
C PRO A 16 -8.57 -1.33 0.70
N GLY A 17 -7.50 -0.63 1.08
CA GLY A 17 -6.59 0.05 0.15
C GLY A 17 -5.49 -0.86 -0.41
N ILE A 18 -5.35 -2.08 0.10
CA ILE A 18 -4.34 -3.04 -0.32
C ILE A 18 -4.83 -3.79 -1.57
N SER A 19 -4.01 -3.78 -2.62
CA SER A 19 -4.25 -4.59 -3.82
C SER A 19 -3.52 -5.92 -3.74
N LYS A 20 -2.25 -5.90 -3.31
CA LYS A 20 -1.43 -7.10 -3.11
C LYS A 20 -0.55 -6.91 -1.88
N VAL A 21 -0.26 -8.00 -1.20
CA VAL A 21 0.61 -8.02 -0.03
C VAL A 21 1.62 -9.13 -0.16
N HIS A 22 2.87 -8.88 0.24
CA HIS A 22 3.89 -9.90 0.32
C HIS A 22 3.54 -10.92 1.42
N SER A 23 3.99 -12.16 1.25
CA SER A 23 3.85 -13.19 2.30
C SER A 23 4.77 -12.89 3.48
N ASP A 24 4.43 -13.42 4.65
CA ASP A 24 5.29 -13.43 5.83
C ASP A 24 5.65 -12.09 6.50
N ILE A 25 4.96 -11.00 6.17
CA ILE A 25 5.02 -9.75 6.94
C ILE A 25 4.56 -10.00 8.37
N GLN A 26 5.38 -9.57 9.33
CA GLN A 26 5.09 -9.61 10.75
C GLN A 26 4.63 -8.26 11.28
N VAL A 27 3.96 -8.29 12.44
CA VAL A 27 3.61 -7.06 13.15
C VAL A 27 4.88 -6.39 13.68
N GLY A 28 4.99 -5.07 13.52
CA GLY A 28 6.15 -4.28 13.90
C GLY A 28 7.23 -4.20 12.83
N GLU A 29 7.05 -4.89 11.70
CA GLU A 29 8.01 -4.88 10.61
C GLU A 29 7.90 -3.58 9.79
N LEU A 30 9.05 -3.10 9.32
CA LEU A 30 9.11 -1.94 8.44
C LEU A 30 8.72 -2.38 7.02
N VAL A 31 7.68 -1.79 6.46
CA VAL A 31 7.15 -2.18 5.15
C VAL A 31 7.11 -1.01 4.18
N ALA A 32 7.43 -1.28 2.92
CA ALA A 32 7.30 -0.32 1.83
C ALA A 32 5.90 -0.39 1.21
N VAL A 33 5.26 0.77 1.06
CA VAL A 33 4.00 0.95 0.36
C VAL A 33 4.28 1.47 -1.04
N VAL A 34 3.93 0.67 -2.05
CA VAL A 34 4.20 0.95 -3.47
C VAL A 34 2.94 0.92 -4.31
N THR A 35 2.90 1.71 -5.38
CA THR A 35 1.81 1.64 -6.37
C THR A 35 1.89 0.34 -7.18
N LEU A 36 0.84 0.02 -7.93
CA LEU A 36 0.85 -1.09 -8.91
C LEU A 36 1.91 -0.93 -10.01
N LYS A 37 2.47 0.28 -10.18
CA LYS A 37 3.58 0.59 -11.11
C LYS A 37 4.95 0.58 -10.42
N GLU A 38 5.03 0.05 -9.21
CA GLU A 38 6.26 -0.06 -8.42
C GLU A 38 6.88 1.28 -7.99
N GLU A 39 6.07 2.34 -7.91
CA GLU A 39 6.53 3.63 -7.39
C GLU A 39 6.41 3.65 -5.87
N LEU A 40 7.48 4.06 -5.17
CA LEU A 40 7.47 4.20 -3.72
C LEU A 40 6.59 5.36 -3.29
N VAL A 41 5.57 5.08 -2.48
CA VAL A 41 4.67 6.09 -1.92
C VAL A 41 5.12 6.47 -0.52
N SER A 42 5.25 5.47 0.35
CA SER A 42 5.65 5.67 1.74
C SER A 42 6.29 4.42 2.33
N ILE A 43 6.95 4.58 3.47
CA ILE A 43 7.41 3.48 4.33
C ILE A 43 6.69 3.62 5.66
N GLY A 44 6.26 2.51 6.25
CA GLY A 44 5.52 2.49 7.51
C GLY A 44 5.74 1.20 8.30
N GLU A 45 5.06 1.10 9.44
CA GLU A 45 5.14 -0.07 10.32
C GLU A 45 3.89 -0.95 10.14
N ALA A 46 4.09 -2.24 9.89
CA ALA A 46 2.99 -3.19 9.78
C ALA A 46 2.32 -3.42 11.13
N VAL A 47 0.99 -3.23 11.19
CA VAL A 47 0.21 -3.46 12.42
C VAL A 47 -0.59 -4.76 12.38
N MET A 48 -0.51 -5.51 11.29
CA MET A 48 -1.08 -6.86 11.17
C MET A 48 -0.21 -7.75 10.29
N ILE A 49 -0.36 -9.06 10.43
CA ILE A 49 0.37 -10.05 9.62
C ILE A 49 -0.20 -10.15 8.19
N SER A 50 0.59 -10.62 7.22
CA SER A 50 0.14 -10.80 5.82
C SER A 50 -1.17 -11.59 5.68
N LYS A 51 -1.34 -12.66 6.49
CA LYS A 51 -2.56 -13.49 6.45
C LYS A 51 -3.81 -12.70 6.84
N ASP A 52 -3.67 -11.76 7.76
CA ASP A 52 -4.77 -10.92 8.22
C ASP A 52 -5.08 -9.82 7.22
N MET A 53 -4.06 -9.23 6.58
CA MET A 53 -4.23 -8.26 5.49
C MET A 53 -5.03 -8.85 4.32
N GLN A 54 -4.92 -10.15 4.07
CA GLN A 54 -5.67 -10.84 3.00
C GLN A 54 -7.09 -11.26 3.40
N LYS A 55 -7.31 -11.60 4.67
CA LYS A 55 -8.58 -12.21 5.13
C LYS A 55 -9.56 -11.21 5.72
N LYS A 56 -9.09 -10.15 6.37
CA LYS A 56 -9.96 -9.22 7.09
C LYS A 56 -10.56 -8.19 6.12
N PRO A 57 -11.85 -7.86 6.22
CA PRO A 57 -12.47 -6.88 5.33
C PRO A 57 -12.20 -5.42 5.73
N LYS A 58 -11.75 -5.18 6.97
CA LYS A 58 -11.53 -3.85 7.56
C LYS A 58 -10.38 -3.91 8.58
N GLY A 59 -9.83 -2.75 8.90
CA GLY A 59 -8.75 -2.56 9.87
C GLY A 59 -7.62 -1.70 9.28
N ILE A 60 -6.75 -1.21 10.16
CA ILE A 60 -5.50 -0.54 9.76
C ILE A 60 -4.45 -1.63 9.57
N ALA A 61 -3.78 -1.64 8.43
CA ALA A 61 -2.77 -2.64 8.06
C ALA A 61 -1.33 -2.13 8.23
N VAL A 62 -1.09 -0.86 7.89
CA VAL A 62 0.21 -0.20 8.05
C VAL A 62 -0.01 1.17 8.66
N LYS A 63 0.75 1.48 9.70
CA LYS A 63 0.84 2.83 10.25
C LYS A 63 1.74 3.68 9.38
N ALA A 64 1.29 4.88 9.04
CA ALA A 64 2.06 5.79 8.22
C ALA A 64 3.38 6.15 8.90
N GLY A 65 4.48 6.01 8.16
CA GLY A 65 5.78 6.51 8.55
C GLY A 65 6.18 7.67 7.64
N LYS A 66 7.29 7.50 6.93
CA LYS A 66 7.82 8.53 6.05
C LYS A 66 7.20 8.42 4.65
N VAL A 67 6.62 9.52 4.18
CA VAL A 67 6.10 9.67 2.82
C VAL A 67 7.23 10.15 1.90
N PHE A 68 7.32 9.57 0.71
CA PHE A 68 8.31 9.92 -0.31
C PHE A 68 7.68 10.49 -1.58
N MET A 69 6.41 10.17 -1.86
CA MET A 69 5.70 10.67 -3.03
C MET A 69 5.04 12.02 -2.75
N ASP A 70 5.29 13.00 -3.62
CA ASP A 70 4.67 14.32 -3.50
C ASP A 70 3.15 14.25 -3.75
N PRO A 71 2.33 14.97 -2.96
CA PRO A 71 0.90 15.10 -3.22
C PRO A 71 0.62 15.62 -4.64
N GLY A 72 -0.35 15.03 -5.32
CA GLY A 72 -0.71 15.41 -6.70
C GLY A 72 0.13 14.78 -7.81
N THR A 73 1.14 13.95 -7.48
CA THR A 73 1.90 13.16 -8.46
C THR A 73 1.01 12.20 -9.25
N TYR A 74 0.00 11.64 -8.59
CA TYR A 74 -1.02 10.82 -9.25
C TYR A 74 -2.24 11.68 -9.62
N PRO A 75 -2.53 11.88 -10.92
CA PRO A 75 -3.75 12.58 -11.33
C PRO A 75 -4.96 11.78 -10.86
N LYS A 76 -5.96 12.45 -10.26
CA LYS A 76 -7.21 11.82 -9.80
C LYS A 76 -7.88 11.06 -10.94
N MET A 77 -7.70 9.74 -11.01
CA MET A 77 -8.35 8.93 -12.04
C MET A 77 -9.85 8.80 -11.76
N SER A 78 -10.66 9.41 -12.62
CA SER A 78 -12.03 8.99 -12.88
C SER A 78 -12.00 7.60 -13.56
N ARG A 79 -13.03 6.79 -13.25
CA ARG A 79 -13.18 5.36 -13.55
C ARG A 79 -12.71 4.95 -14.96
N ALA A 80 -11.68 4.11 -15.09
CA ALA A 80 -11.41 3.25 -16.26
C ALA A 80 -10.46 2.07 -15.94
N LYS A 81 -10.58 0.99 -16.73
CA LYS A 81 -10.16 -0.42 -16.49
C LYS A 81 -8.65 -0.73 -16.61
N SER A 82 -8.22 -1.65 -15.72
CA SER A 82 -7.34 -2.83 -15.86
C SER A 82 -6.06 -2.84 -16.74
N ALA A 83 -4.93 -3.27 -16.16
CA ALA A 83 -3.93 -4.18 -16.78
C ALA A 83 -2.96 -4.76 -15.70
N VAL A 84 -2.44 -5.98 -15.93
CA VAL A 84 -1.66 -6.83 -15.01
C VAL A 84 -0.30 -7.15 -15.64
N GLU A 85 0.81 -7.16 -14.89
CA GLU A 85 1.99 -8.04 -15.13
C GLU A 85 2.99 -8.07 -13.95
N LYS A 86 4.02 -8.94 -13.99
CA LYS A 86 4.58 -9.78 -12.90
C LYS A 86 6.04 -9.46 -12.44
N LYS A 87 6.33 -9.81 -11.17
CA LYS A 87 7.58 -10.28 -10.48
C LYS A 87 8.81 -9.35 -10.36
N GLU A 88 9.31 -9.14 -9.13
CA GLU A 88 10.53 -9.76 -8.54
C GLU A 88 10.68 -9.39 -7.04
N ASP A 89 11.35 -10.26 -6.27
CA ASP A 89 11.26 -10.41 -4.82
C ASP A 89 11.98 -9.32 -3.99
N ASN A 90 11.22 -8.61 -3.15
CA ASN A 90 11.62 -8.15 -1.80
C ASN A 90 10.46 -7.36 -1.15
N GLU A 91 10.02 -7.78 0.04
CA GLU A 91 9.29 -7.04 1.11
C GLU A 91 8.42 -5.82 0.71
N LYS A 92 7.45 -5.99 -0.19
CA LYS A 92 6.60 -4.86 -0.70
C LYS A 92 5.11 -5.07 -0.48
N LEU A 93 4.42 -4.01 -0.08
CA LEU A 93 2.95 -3.91 -0.03
C LEU A 93 2.45 -3.04 -1.20
N VAL A 94 1.56 -3.58 -2.02
CA VAL A 94 1.08 -2.94 -3.25
C VAL A 94 -0.35 -2.39 -3.07
N ILE A 95 -0.55 -1.12 -3.40
CA ILE A 95 -1.82 -0.38 -3.23
C ILE A 95 -2.48 0.02 -4.56
N ASN A 96 -3.79 0.32 -4.52
CA ASN A 96 -4.64 0.74 -5.66
C ASN A 96 -5.25 2.15 -5.49
#